data_AF-A0ABD3CJ21-F1
#
_entry.id   AF-A0ABD3CJ21-F1
#
_cell.length_a   1.000
_cell.length_b   1.000
_cell.length_c   1.000
_cell.angle_alpha   90.00
_cell.angle_beta   90.00
_cell.angle_gamma   90.00
#
_symmetry.space_group_name_H-M   'P 1'
#
loop_
_entity.id
_entity.type
_entity.pdbx_description
1 polymer ?
#
loop_
_entity_poly.entity_id
_entity_poly.type
_entity_poly.pdbx_seq_one_letter_code
_entity_poly.pdbx_strand_id
1 'polypeptide(L)'
;MASKKSKNNQATNSGAALVDCEDLMLCVLARLPVKSIIRFKSVCKHWNHLFSTQEFVKTQFKLSNESKNQSFLVHRVNNKNSSNIFVFNTESNEKKAKILDYPFNHTHVCISIVGCCNGLVCIKRGKGLVLWNPAMNLSKTLSPLKDHESVSLGFGYDAEFDDFKVVRIVWLKNKRNLGMCVGCVEVYSVNSDSWTTIDPSSHFSQLSMYWIDNSATVNGNPYWVVNGNPYWVRNVEIKDDVLICFDMSKLIFKIVPLSSLDYNKAEQNIEFVDLNGSLGALVVTWENGERVEYFDTWVFDDGEQIWTKSHCVGTIKAKMDRVFRSLKDGRVLGKLPNGELFMFDSETKFVEGLFNVGHDFKICDYTASLACIQGMEKMTLRKRRH
;
A
#
# COMPACT_ATOMS: atom_id res chain seq x y z
N MET A 1 -4.58 67.76 53.70
CA MET A 1 -5.72 66.96 53.19
C MET A 1 -5.29 66.26 51.91
N ALA A 2 -5.56 64.95 51.82
CA ALA A 2 -5.47 64.04 50.67
C ALA A 2 -4.08 63.78 50.01
N SER A 3 -3.36 62.80 50.57
CA SER A 3 -2.32 62.03 49.87
C SER A 3 -2.97 60.85 49.11
N LYS A 4 -2.69 60.73 47.81
CA LYS A 4 -3.28 59.76 46.88
C LYS A 4 -2.61 58.38 47.01
N LYS A 5 -3.45 57.36 47.15
CA LYS A 5 -3.12 55.92 47.19
C LYS A 5 -2.43 55.44 45.90
N SER A 6 -1.36 54.66 46.06
CA SER A 6 -0.82 53.77 45.02
C SER A 6 -1.77 52.59 44.81
N LYS A 7 -2.05 52.25 43.55
CA LYS A 7 -2.53 50.92 43.16
C LYS A 7 -1.65 50.39 42.04
N ASN A 8 -0.84 49.40 42.39
CA ASN A 8 -0.21 48.47 41.46
C ASN A 8 -1.31 47.70 40.71
N ASN A 9 -1.36 47.81 39.40
CA ASN A 9 -2.03 46.84 38.54
C ASN A 9 -0.94 46.01 37.84
N GLN A 10 -0.66 44.84 38.40
CA GLN A 10 -0.05 43.74 37.64
C GLN A 10 -1.09 43.26 36.63
N ALA A 11 -0.83 43.49 35.35
CA ALA A 11 -1.55 42.83 34.28
C ALA A 11 -1.06 41.38 34.22
N THR A 12 -1.94 40.45 34.61
CA THR A 12 -1.78 39.02 34.39
C THR A 12 -1.87 38.75 32.89
N ASN A 13 -0.72 38.44 32.28
CA ASN A 13 -0.64 37.92 30.91
C ASN A 13 -1.15 36.47 30.92
N SER A 14 -2.43 36.27 30.62
CA SER A 14 -2.97 34.94 30.33
C SER A 14 -2.70 34.63 28.86
N GLY A 15 -1.66 33.83 28.60
CA GLY A 15 -1.32 33.31 27.29
C GLY A 15 -2.36 32.32 26.79
N ALA A 16 -3.32 32.80 26.02
CA ALA A 16 -3.99 31.99 25.01
C ALA A 16 -3.24 32.22 23.70
N ALA A 17 -2.59 31.18 23.17
CA ALA A 17 -1.97 31.23 21.86
C ALA A 17 -3.06 31.56 20.83
N LEU A 18 -3.03 32.78 20.30
CA LEU A 18 -3.86 33.16 19.16
C LEU A 18 -3.38 32.31 17.99
N VAL A 19 -4.19 31.32 17.59
CA VAL A 19 -3.97 30.59 16.33
C VAL A 19 -4.01 31.64 15.22
N ASP A 20 -2.96 31.72 14.42
CA ASP A 20 -2.91 32.65 13.29
C ASP A 20 -4.06 32.33 12.32
N CYS A 21 -4.69 33.35 11.77
CA CYS A 21 -5.70 33.18 10.71
C CYS A 21 -5.13 32.40 9.52
N GLU A 22 -3.83 32.55 9.25
CA GLU A 22 -3.14 31.76 8.22
C GLU A 22 -3.11 30.27 8.56
N ASP A 23 -2.76 29.91 9.80
CA ASP A 23 -2.76 28.51 10.27
C ASP A 23 -4.14 27.87 10.21
N LEU A 24 -5.19 28.63 10.56
CA LEU A 24 -6.58 28.17 10.42
C LEU A 24 -6.96 27.94 8.96
N MET A 25 -6.58 28.83 8.05
CA MET A 25 -6.81 28.64 6.62
C MET A 25 -6.09 27.41 6.10
N LEU A 26 -4.82 27.20 6.47
CA LEU A 26 -4.04 26.02 6.09
C LEU A 26 -4.70 24.73 6.57
N CYS A 27 -5.18 24.73 7.82
CA CYS A 27 -5.93 23.62 8.40
C CYS A 27 -7.20 23.29 7.59
N VAL A 28 -7.94 24.30 7.13
CA VAL A 28 -9.15 24.09 6.32
C VAL A 28 -8.77 23.58 4.93
N LEU A 29 -7.80 24.21 4.28
CA LEU A 29 -7.37 23.84 2.93
C LEU A 29 -6.78 22.42 2.86
N ALA A 30 -6.02 22.00 3.87
CA ALA A 30 -5.43 20.67 3.93
C ALA A 30 -6.47 19.54 4.12
N ARG A 31 -7.69 19.86 4.54
CA ARG A 31 -8.80 18.89 4.64
C ARG A 31 -9.62 18.76 3.36
N LEU A 32 -9.38 19.62 2.37
CA LEU A 32 -10.11 19.55 1.11
C LEU A 32 -9.69 18.32 0.28
N PRO A 33 -10.61 17.78 -0.55
CA PRO A 33 -10.24 16.75 -1.52
C PRO A 33 -9.13 17.22 -2.45
N VAL A 34 -8.17 16.33 -2.74
CA VAL A 34 -7.01 16.61 -3.63
C VAL A 34 -7.43 17.24 -4.96
N LYS A 35 -8.53 16.78 -5.56
CA LYS A 35 -9.05 17.35 -6.82
C LYS A 35 -9.45 18.83 -6.69
N SER A 36 -10.01 19.23 -5.56
CA SER A 36 -10.35 20.63 -5.28
C SER A 36 -9.08 21.46 -5.14
N ILE A 37 -8.08 20.96 -4.40
CA ILE A 37 -6.81 21.65 -4.21
C ILE A 37 -6.07 21.84 -5.55
N ILE A 38 -6.05 20.82 -6.41
CA ILE A 38 -5.48 20.92 -7.77
C ILE A 38 -6.15 22.03 -8.58
N ARG A 39 -7.48 22.16 -8.52
CA ARG A 39 -8.20 23.27 -9.19
C ARG A 39 -7.83 24.61 -8.56
N PHE A 40 -7.66 24.64 -7.24
CA PHE A 40 -7.33 25.86 -6.51
C PHE A 40 -5.91 26.37 -6.79
N LYS A 41 -5.00 25.53 -7.31
CA LYS A 41 -3.70 25.99 -7.83
C LYS A 41 -3.84 27.07 -8.93
N SER A 42 -4.96 27.13 -9.65
CA SER A 42 -5.17 28.15 -10.68
C SER A 42 -5.72 29.48 -10.16
N VAL A 43 -6.06 29.59 -8.86
CA VAL A 43 -6.68 30.80 -8.29
C VAL A 43 -5.67 31.93 -8.15
N CYS A 44 -4.51 31.67 -7.55
CA CYS A 44 -3.43 32.65 -7.40
C CYS A 44 -2.05 31.98 -7.28
N LYS A 45 -0.98 32.75 -7.52
CA LYS A 45 0.41 32.26 -7.44
C LYS A 45 0.76 31.77 -6.03
N HIS A 46 0.27 32.45 -5.00
CA HIS A 46 0.52 32.08 -3.61
C HIS A 46 -0.06 30.69 -3.29
N TRP A 47 -1.30 30.41 -3.68
CA TRP A 47 -1.92 29.08 -3.50
C TRP A 47 -1.22 27.99 -4.33
N ASN A 48 -0.83 28.31 -5.57
CA ASN A 48 -0.05 27.36 -6.38
C ASN A 48 1.27 26.96 -5.69
N HIS A 49 1.99 27.94 -5.15
CA HIS A 49 3.23 27.70 -4.41
C HIS A 49 2.94 26.89 -3.14
N LEU A 50 1.99 27.35 -2.31
CA LEU A 50 1.60 26.70 -1.06
C LEU A 50 1.26 25.22 -1.25
N PHE A 51 0.38 24.90 -2.20
CA PHE A 51 -0.06 23.52 -2.49
C PHE A 51 1.00 22.66 -3.19
N SER A 52 2.18 23.22 -3.44
CA SER A 52 3.34 22.52 -3.97
C SER A 52 4.46 22.38 -2.93
N THR A 53 4.31 23.00 -1.76
CA THR A 53 5.24 22.80 -0.64
C THR A 53 5.12 21.39 -0.06
N GLN A 54 6.25 20.80 0.29
CA GLN A 54 6.31 19.44 0.85
C GLN A 54 5.55 19.34 2.19
N GLU A 55 5.62 20.38 3.01
CA GLU A 55 4.91 20.46 4.29
C GLU A 55 3.39 20.39 4.10
N PHE A 56 2.84 21.18 3.17
CA PHE A 56 1.41 21.12 2.87
C PHE A 56 1.01 19.76 2.31
N VAL A 57 1.79 19.19 1.39
CA VAL A 57 1.51 17.86 0.81
C VAL A 57 1.49 16.77 1.89
N LYS A 58 2.47 16.76 2.80
CA LYS A 58 2.53 15.82 3.92
C LYS A 58 1.36 15.99 4.88
N THR A 59 1.03 17.23 5.23
CA THR A 59 -0.08 17.55 6.13
C THR A 59 -1.42 17.14 5.54
N GLN A 60 -1.67 17.49 4.28
CA GLN A 60 -2.87 17.11 3.53
C GLN A 60 -3.01 15.58 3.44
N PHE A 61 -1.91 14.88 3.15
CA PHE A 61 -1.91 13.42 3.07
C PHE A 61 -2.20 12.77 4.44
N LYS A 62 -1.54 13.24 5.49
CA LYS A 62 -1.77 12.76 6.87
C LYS A 62 -3.24 12.91 7.27
N LEU A 63 -3.81 14.09 7.10
CA LEU A 63 -5.22 14.35 7.42
C LEU A 63 -6.17 13.50 6.57
N SER A 64 -5.84 13.28 5.30
CA SER A 64 -6.62 12.39 4.43
C SER A 64 -6.54 10.94 4.88
N ASN A 65 -5.37 10.50 5.36
CA ASN A 65 -5.19 9.16 5.89
C ASN A 65 -5.84 8.99 7.27
N GLU A 66 -5.94 10.03 8.09
CA GLU A 66 -6.66 9.98 9.38
C GLU A 66 -8.19 10.04 9.19
N SER A 67 -8.67 10.35 7.99
CA SER A 67 -10.09 10.30 7.66
C SER A 67 -10.65 8.89 7.79
N LYS A 68 -11.92 8.80 8.21
CA LYS A 68 -12.71 7.56 8.15
C LYS A 68 -12.96 7.11 6.70
N ASN A 69 -12.84 8.03 5.75
CA ASN A 69 -13.13 7.80 4.34
C ASN A 69 -11.92 7.11 3.70
N GLN A 70 -11.99 5.79 3.62
CA GLN A 70 -10.94 5.00 2.98
C GLN A 70 -11.20 4.88 1.48
N SER A 71 -10.12 4.87 0.71
CA SER A 71 -10.17 4.59 -0.71
C SER A 71 -9.22 3.44 -1.05
N PHE A 72 -9.60 2.71 -2.09
CA PHE A 72 -8.93 1.50 -2.53
C PHE A 72 -8.75 1.51 -4.04
N LEU A 73 -7.61 1.02 -4.49
CA LEU A 73 -7.43 0.64 -5.88
C LEU A 73 -7.78 -0.84 -6.03
N VAL A 74 -8.75 -1.13 -6.88
CA VAL A 74 -9.15 -2.49 -7.25
C VAL A 74 -8.59 -2.75 -8.64
N HIS A 75 -7.69 -3.72 -8.75
CA HIS A 75 -7.07 -4.09 -10.02
C HIS A 75 -7.62 -5.43 -10.48
N ARG A 76 -8.46 -5.39 -11.52
CA ARG A 76 -8.96 -6.59 -12.20
C ARG A 76 -7.86 -7.15 -13.08
N VAL A 77 -7.42 -8.37 -12.75
CA VAL A 77 -6.45 -9.12 -13.53
C VAL A 77 -7.22 -9.89 -14.59
N ASN A 78 -6.96 -9.63 -15.87
CA ASN A 78 -7.60 -10.35 -16.96
C ASN A 78 -6.52 -10.90 -17.91
N ASN A 79 -6.46 -12.22 -18.03
CA ASN A 79 -5.52 -12.91 -18.92
C ASN A 79 -5.79 -12.63 -20.42
N LYS A 80 -6.96 -12.07 -20.77
CA LYS A 80 -7.40 -11.85 -22.16
C LYS A 80 -7.40 -10.39 -22.61
N ASN A 81 -6.44 -9.60 -22.14
CA ASN A 81 -6.00 -8.31 -22.71
C ASN A 81 -6.64 -6.99 -22.22
N SER A 82 -7.42 -6.99 -21.13
CA SER A 82 -7.91 -5.74 -20.54
C SER A 82 -7.81 -5.75 -19.01
N SER A 83 -6.71 -5.20 -18.49
CA SER A 83 -6.60 -4.87 -17.06
C SER A 83 -7.31 -3.55 -16.81
N ASN A 84 -8.21 -3.54 -15.83
CA ASN A 84 -8.90 -2.33 -15.39
C ASN A 84 -8.50 -2.04 -13.94
N ILE A 85 -8.19 -0.78 -13.67
CA ILE A 85 -7.96 -0.30 -12.31
C ILE A 85 -9.15 0.60 -11.95
N PHE A 86 -9.78 0.30 -10.83
CA PHE A 86 -10.90 1.05 -10.30
C PHE A 86 -10.47 1.75 -9.01
N VAL A 87 -11.02 2.94 -8.75
CA VAL A 87 -11.02 3.53 -7.40
C VAL A 87 -12.37 3.29 -6.77
N PHE A 88 -12.35 2.71 -5.58
CA PHE A 88 -13.49 2.58 -4.70
C PHE A 88 -13.26 3.44 -3.45
N ASN A 89 -14.30 4.11 -2.96
CA ASN A 89 -14.29 4.90 -1.73
C ASN A 89 -15.44 4.42 -0.84
N THR A 90 -15.16 4.17 0.43
CA THR A 90 -16.10 3.55 1.39
C THR A 90 -17.33 4.40 1.68
N GLU A 91 -17.25 5.72 1.56
CA GLU A 91 -18.37 6.64 1.81
C GLU A 91 -19.01 7.18 0.53
N SER A 92 -18.63 6.65 -0.64
CA SER A 92 -19.28 7.06 -1.88
C SER A 92 -20.74 6.58 -1.90
N ASN A 93 -21.69 7.53 -1.85
CA ASN A 93 -23.12 7.27 -2.01
C ASN A 93 -23.46 6.46 -3.28
N GLU A 94 -22.60 6.53 -4.30
CA GLU A 94 -22.86 5.87 -5.59
C GLU A 94 -22.54 4.36 -5.57
N LYS A 95 -21.95 3.80 -4.50
CA LYS A 95 -21.53 2.38 -4.37
C LYS A 95 -20.87 1.80 -5.63
N LYS A 96 -20.24 2.66 -6.43
CA LYS A 96 -19.69 2.33 -7.74
C LYS A 96 -18.21 2.65 -7.73
N ALA A 97 -17.44 1.70 -8.24
CA ALA A 97 -16.04 1.90 -8.53
C ALA A 97 -15.91 2.77 -9.78
N LYS A 98 -15.08 3.82 -9.71
CA LYS A 98 -14.76 4.60 -10.90
C LYS A 98 -13.58 3.95 -11.62
N ILE A 99 -13.75 3.59 -12.88
CA ILE A 99 -12.63 3.18 -13.74
C ILE A 99 -11.66 4.36 -13.86
N LEU A 100 -10.39 4.09 -13.56
CA LEU A 100 -9.33 5.04 -13.77
C LEU A 100 -8.70 4.86 -15.14
N ASP A 101 -8.46 5.98 -15.79
CA ASP A 101 -7.50 6.07 -16.86
C ASP A 101 -6.09 5.92 -16.27
N TYR A 102 -5.29 5.02 -16.83
CA TYR A 102 -3.93 4.72 -16.39
C TYR A 102 -2.92 5.08 -17.50
N PRO A 103 -1.60 5.21 -17.22
CA PRO A 103 -0.62 5.82 -18.13
C PRO A 103 -0.26 4.97 -19.36
N PHE A 104 -1.12 4.04 -19.77
CA PHE A 104 -0.86 3.09 -20.83
C PHE A 104 -2.01 3.07 -21.82
N ASN A 105 -1.68 3.06 -23.11
CA ASN A 105 -2.65 2.68 -24.13
C ASN A 105 -3.06 1.22 -23.87
N HIS A 106 -4.34 0.90 -24.11
CA HIS A 106 -4.92 -0.46 -23.99
C HIS A 106 -4.35 -1.46 -25.02
N THR A 107 -3.03 -1.60 -25.03
CA THR A 107 -2.30 -2.66 -25.70
C THR A 107 -2.43 -3.94 -24.88
N HIS A 108 -2.37 -5.10 -25.53
CA HIS A 108 -2.45 -6.46 -24.96
C HIS A 108 -1.32 -6.83 -23.97
N VAL A 109 -0.84 -5.89 -23.15
CA VAL A 109 0.26 -6.07 -22.21
C VAL A 109 -0.31 -6.22 -20.81
N CYS A 110 0.08 -7.30 -20.12
CA CYS A 110 -0.27 -7.55 -18.73
C CYS A 110 0.25 -6.41 -17.84
N ILE A 111 -0.64 -5.87 -17.02
CA ILE A 111 -0.36 -4.84 -16.02
C ILE A 111 -0.51 -5.48 -14.63
N SER A 112 0.37 -5.13 -13.69
CA SER A 112 0.18 -5.45 -12.27
C SER A 112 0.55 -4.29 -11.36
N ILE A 113 -0.26 -4.06 -10.32
CA ILE A 113 0.10 -3.13 -9.25
C ILE A 113 1.16 -3.80 -8.39
N VAL A 114 2.30 -3.12 -8.23
CA VAL A 114 3.40 -3.51 -7.34
C VAL A 114 3.07 -3.11 -5.91
N GLY A 115 2.55 -1.90 -5.73
CA GLY A 115 2.17 -1.37 -4.43
C GLY A 115 1.72 0.08 -4.56
N CYS A 116 1.18 0.60 -3.47
CA CYS A 116 0.71 1.97 -3.35
C CYS A 116 1.33 2.57 -2.08
N CYS A 117 1.87 3.77 -2.17
CA CYS A 117 2.56 4.41 -1.07
C CYS A 117 2.40 5.92 -1.17
N ASN A 118 1.93 6.58 -0.11
CA ASN A 118 1.72 8.03 -0.02
C ASN A 118 0.99 8.65 -1.23
N GLY A 119 0.01 7.92 -1.78
CA GLY A 119 -0.80 8.30 -2.93
C GLY A 119 -0.14 8.14 -4.30
N LEU A 120 1.11 7.66 -4.35
CA LEU A 120 1.72 7.14 -5.56
C LEU A 120 1.42 5.65 -5.70
N VAL A 121 1.38 5.19 -6.95
CA VAL A 121 1.14 3.80 -7.33
C VAL A 121 2.30 3.36 -8.22
N CYS A 122 2.95 2.25 -7.86
CA CYS A 122 3.93 1.62 -8.73
C CYS A 122 3.26 0.51 -9.53
N ILE A 123 3.39 0.58 -10.86
CA ILE A 123 2.80 -0.35 -11.80
C ILE A 123 3.89 -1.02 -12.62
N LYS A 124 3.83 -2.36 -12.72
CA LYS A 124 4.59 -3.14 -13.70
C LYS A 124 3.77 -3.23 -14.99
N ARG A 125 4.42 -2.97 -16.13
CA ARG A 125 3.87 -3.19 -17.47
C ARG A 125 4.88 -3.92 -18.32
N GLY A 126 4.60 -5.20 -18.60
CA GLY A 126 5.58 -6.07 -19.26
C GLY A 126 6.91 -6.08 -18.48
N LYS A 127 7.96 -5.53 -19.10
CA LYS A 127 9.31 -5.41 -18.53
C LYS A 127 9.62 -4.05 -17.90
N GLY A 128 8.74 -3.06 -18.09
CA GLY A 128 8.90 -1.70 -17.56
C GLY A 128 8.16 -1.46 -16.25
N LEU A 129 8.56 -0.39 -15.55
CA LEU A 129 7.93 0.09 -14.34
C LEU A 129 7.45 1.53 -14.54
N VAL A 130 6.33 1.88 -13.92
CA VAL A 130 5.80 3.25 -13.95
C VAL A 130 5.35 3.64 -12.56
N LEU A 131 5.79 4.83 -12.13
CA LEU A 131 5.23 5.52 -10.98
C LEU A 131 4.10 6.42 -11.46
N TRP A 132 2.94 6.30 -10.83
CA TRP A 132 1.71 6.96 -11.25
C TRP A 132 1.04 7.65 -10.06
N ASN A 133 0.65 8.91 -10.22
CA ASN A 133 -0.28 9.59 -9.33
C ASN A 133 -1.66 9.69 -10.02
N PRO A 134 -2.62 8.83 -9.65
CA PRO A 134 -3.96 8.88 -10.21
C PRO A 134 -4.72 10.18 -9.94
N ALA A 135 -4.50 10.80 -8.78
CA ALA A 135 -5.21 12.01 -8.38
C ALA A 135 -4.76 13.24 -9.19
N MET A 136 -3.49 13.26 -9.58
CA MET A 136 -2.90 14.36 -10.36
C MET A 136 -2.84 14.09 -11.87
N ASN A 137 -3.19 12.86 -12.30
CA ASN A 137 -3.08 12.43 -13.70
C ASN A 137 -1.64 12.59 -14.24
N LEU A 138 -0.67 12.22 -13.40
CA LEU A 138 0.77 12.32 -13.66
C LEU A 138 1.42 10.93 -13.61
N SER A 139 2.43 10.70 -14.44
CA SER A 139 3.19 9.44 -14.45
C SER A 139 4.65 9.64 -14.85
N LYS A 140 5.53 8.77 -14.34
CA LYS A 140 6.94 8.69 -14.72
C LYS A 140 7.29 7.23 -15.04
N THR A 141 7.86 6.99 -16.21
CA THR A 141 8.36 5.65 -16.56
C THR A 141 9.76 5.47 -16.01
N LEU A 142 10.01 4.32 -15.38
CA LEU A 142 11.31 3.94 -14.87
C LEU A 142 11.93 2.94 -15.83
N SER A 143 13.13 3.26 -16.31
CA SER A 143 13.91 2.33 -17.12
C SER A 143 14.75 1.45 -16.19
N PRO A 144 14.58 0.11 -16.20
CA PRO A 144 15.42 -0.78 -15.40
C PRO A 144 16.88 -0.78 -15.87
N LEU A 145 17.82 -1.08 -14.97
CA LEU A 145 19.25 -1.25 -15.31
C LEU A 145 19.45 -2.31 -16.40
N LYS A 146 18.73 -3.43 -16.26
CA LYS A 146 18.77 -4.57 -17.17
C LYS A 146 17.39 -5.19 -17.31
N ASP A 147 17.15 -5.71 -18.50
CA ASP A 147 15.93 -6.46 -18.82
C ASP A 147 16.04 -7.89 -18.25
N HIS A 148 15.71 -8.01 -16.97
CA HIS A 148 15.56 -9.29 -16.30
C HIS A 148 14.09 -9.71 -16.33
N GLU A 149 13.82 -10.87 -16.94
CA GLU A 149 12.47 -11.43 -16.96
C GLU A 149 12.03 -11.82 -15.55
N SER A 150 12.98 -12.22 -14.70
CA SER A 150 12.74 -12.72 -13.35
C SER A 150 13.01 -11.77 -12.22
N VAL A 151 11.97 -11.05 -11.79
CA VAL A 151 12.04 -10.10 -10.68
C VAL A 151 10.83 -10.18 -9.75
N SER A 152 11.10 -10.13 -8.44
CA SER A 152 10.10 -9.74 -7.43
C SER A 152 10.22 -8.25 -7.19
N LEU A 153 9.07 -7.59 -6.99
CA LEU A 153 8.99 -6.14 -6.90
C LEU A 153 8.44 -5.72 -5.55
N GLY A 154 8.92 -4.59 -5.05
CA GLY A 154 8.38 -3.88 -3.90
C GLY A 154 8.40 -2.39 -4.14
N PHE A 155 7.41 -1.68 -3.62
CA PHE A 155 7.33 -0.22 -3.70
C PHE A 155 7.03 0.32 -2.32
N GLY A 156 7.73 1.37 -1.94
CA GLY A 156 7.61 1.94 -0.61
C GLY A 156 8.21 3.32 -0.50
N TYR A 157 8.32 3.77 0.74
CA TYR A 157 8.75 5.11 1.08
C TYR A 157 9.70 5.06 2.28
N ASP A 158 10.86 5.65 2.06
CA ASP A 158 11.87 5.88 3.06
C ASP A 158 11.54 7.18 3.80
N ALA A 159 11.04 7.04 5.03
CA ALA A 159 10.66 8.18 5.85
C ALA A 159 11.87 8.97 6.38
N GLU A 160 13.04 8.34 6.49
CA GLU A 160 14.27 8.99 6.98
C GLU A 160 14.84 9.94 5.92
N PHE A 161 14.85 9.50 4.66
CA PHE A 161 15.40 10.27 3.55
C PHE A 161 14.35 10.96 2.66
N ASP A 162 13.08 10.89 3.07
CA ASP A 162 11.93 11.41 2.31
C ASP A 162 11.94 10.95 0.83
N ASP A 163 12.17 9.65 0.62
CA ASP A 163 12.40 9.12 -0.73
C ASP A 163 11.44 7.99 -1.06
N PHE A 164 10.86 8.04 -2.26
CA PHE A 164 10.14 6.90 -2.79
C PHE A 164 11.13 5.93 -3.42
N LYS A 165 11.00 4.65 -3.05
CA LYS A 165 11.92 3.62 -3.52
C LYS A 165 11.19 2.46 -4.16
N VAL A 166 11.77 1.95 -5.24
CA VAL A 166 11.32 0.70 -5.88
C VAL A 166 12.42 -0.33 -5.74
N VAL A 167 12.08 -1.47 -5.17
CA VAL A 167 13.00 -2.60 -4.97
C VAL A 167 12.71 -3.66 -6.02
N ARG A 168 13.76 -4.14 -6.68
CA ARG A 168 13.73 -5.26 -7.61
C ARG A 168 14.67 -6.33 -7.09
N ILE A 169 14.12 -7.48 -6.72
CA ILE A 169 14.88 -8.67 -6.36
C ILE A 169 15.04 -9.49 -7.63
N VAL A 170 16.25 -9.53 -8.19
CA VAL A 170 16.55 -10.23 -9.44
C VAL A 170 16.85 -11.68 -9.16
N TRP A 171 16.15 -12.56 -9.85
CA TRP A 171 16.29 -14.01 -9.71
C TRP A 171 17.11 -14.60 -10.85
N LEU A 172 18.12 -15.41 -10.52
CA LEU A 172 18.97 -16.11 -11.48
C LEU A 172 18.82 -17.61 -11.32
N LYS A 173 18.95 -18.34 -12.43
CA LYS A 173 19.04 -19.80 -12.40
C LYS A 173 20.31 -20.21 -11.67
N ASN A 174 20.17 -21.09 -10.69
CA ASN A 174 21.31 -21.65 -9.99
C ASN A 174 22.13 -22.52 -10.96
N LYS A 175 23.46 -22.37 -10.96
CA LYS A 175 24.41 -23.13 -11.81
C LYS A 175 24.29 -24.65 -11.65
N ARG A 176 23.73 -25.14 -10.54
CA ARG A 176 23.50 -26.57 -10.29
C ARG A 176 22.14 -27.09 -10.77
N ASN A 177 21.33 -26.27 -11.46
CA ASN A 177 19.95 -26.60 -11.89
C ASN A 177 18.98 -26.99 -10.76
N LEU A 178 19.29 -26.63 -9.51
CA LEU A 178 18.46 -26.97 -8.34
C LEU A 178 17.34 -25.94 -8.07
N GLY A 179 17.24 -24.84 -8.82
CA GLY A 179 16.22 -23.82 -8.59
C GLY A 179 16.66 -22.41 -9.00
N MET A 180 15.92 -21.40 -8.51
CA MET A 180 16.26 -19.98 -8.64
C MET A 180 16.92 -19.49 -7.34
N CYS A 181 17.84 -18.54 -7.48
CA CYS A 181 18.52 -17.87 -6.36
C CYS A 181 18.49 -16.36 -6.57
N VAL A 182 18.62 -15.59 -5.49
CA VAL A 182 18.77 -14.13 -5.60
C VAL A 182 20.11 -13.84 -6.27
N GLY A 183 20.08 -13.20 -7.43
CA GLY A 183 21.27 -12.75 -8.14
C GLY A 183 21.77 -11.42 -7.63
N CYS A 184 20.89 -10.42 -7.58
CA CYS A 184 21.15 -9.13 -7.00
C CYS A 184 19.85 -8.46 -6.56
N VAL A 185 19.98 -7.40 -5.77
CA VAL A 185 18.86 -6.52 -5.42
C VAL A 185 19.14 -5.14 -6.01
N GLU A 186 18.21 -4.60 -6.78
CA GLU A 186 18.32 -3.27 -7.36
C GLU A 186 17.30 -2.36 -6.71
N VAL A 187 17.74 -1.18 -6.26
CA VAL A 187 16.88 -0.19 -5.61
C VAL A 187 16.93 1.10 -6.41
N TYR A 188 15.78 1.51 -6.92
CA TYR A 188 15.61 2.83 -7.52
C TYR A 188 15.23 3.83 -6.44
N SER A 189 15.96 4.93 -6.39
CA SER A 189 15.66 6.10 -5.57
C SER A 189 15.07 7.19 -6.46
N VAL A 190 13.90 7.71 -6.08
CA VAL A 190 13.24 8.80 -6.80
C VAL A 190 14.03 10.10 -6.66
N ASN A 191 14.54 10.38 -5.46
CA ASN A 191 15.28 11.61 -5.17
C ASN A 191 16.58 11.72 -5.97
N SER A 192 17.30 10.60 -6.15
CA SER A 192 18.52 10.57 -6.97
C SER A 192 18.26 10.26 -8.46
N ASP A 193 17.02 9.94 -8.82
CA ASP A 193 16.62 9.45 -10.15
C ASP A 193 17.53 8.34 -10.70
N SER A 194 17.95 7.41 -9.83
CA SER A 194 18.96 6.42 -10.18
C SER A 194 18.71 5.06 -9.52
N TRP A 195 19.22 4.02 -10.19
CA TRP A 195 19.26 2.66 -9.66
C TRP A 195 20.60 2.39 -8.99
N THR A 196 20.55 1.73 -7.84
CA THR A 196 21.70 1.20 -7.11
C THR A 196 21.56 -0.31 -7.00
N THR A 197 22.68 -1.03 -7.09
CA THR A 197 22.70 -2.49 -6.91
C THR A 197 23.31 -2.82 -5.56
N ILE A 198 22.63 -3.68 -4.82
CA ILE A 198 23.03 -4.20 -3.51
C ILE A 198 23.36 -5.68 -3.68
N ASP A 199 24.49 -6.09 -3.10
CA ASP A 199 24.88 -7.50 -3.07
C ASP A 199 24.09 -8.25 -1.97
N PRO A 200 23.30 -9.27 -2.32
CA PRO A 200 22.50 -10.05 -1.36
C PRO A 200 23.33 -11.08 -0.57
N SER A 201 24.65 -11.19 -0.82
CA SER A 201 25.51 -12.29 -0.36
C SER A 201 25.54 -12.52 1.16
N SER A 202 25.23 -11.52 1.99
CA SER A 202 25.15 -11.66 3.45
C SER A 202 23.79 -12.13 3.99
N HIS A 203 22.70 -12.03 3.21
CA HIS A 203 21.33 -12.23 3.72
C HIS A 203 20.55 -13.37 3.04
N PHE A 204 20.91 -13.75 1.80
CA PHE A 204 20.07 -14.66 0.97
C PHE A 204 20.80 -15.85 0.36
N SER A 205 22.05 -16.12 0.73
CA SER A 205 22.85 -17.18 0.09
C SER A 205 22.22 -18.58 0.21
N GLN A 206 21.22 -18.75 1.09
CA GLN A 206 20.51 -20.01 1.34
C GLN A 206 18.99 -19.95 1.08
N LEU A 207 18.44 -18.79 0.70
CA LEU A 207 16.99 -18.62 0.51
C LEU A 207 16.58 -18.95 -0.93
N SER A 208 15.79 -20.01 -1.07
CA SER A 208 15.06 -20.33 -2.30
C SER A 208 13.67 -19.70 -2.24
N MET A 209 13.41 -18.72 -3.08
CA MET A 209 12.09 -18.10 -3.21
C MET A 209 11.48 -18.42 -4.55
N TYR A 210 10.15 -18.51 -4.57
CA TYR A 210 9.39 -18.42 -5.80
C TYR A 210 9.07 -16.96 -6.12
N TRP A 211 8.55 -16.74 -7.32
CA TRP A 211 8.05 -15.45 -7.75
C TRP A 211 6.90 -15.02 -6.86
N ILE A 212 7.21 -14.16 -5.90
CA ILE A 212 6.22 -13.67 -4.96
C ILE A 212 6.09 -12.18 -5.20
N ASP A 213 4.87 -11.78 -5.55
CA ASP A 213 4.48 -10.37 -5.57
C ASP A 213 4.51 -9.84 -4.13
N ASN A 214 4.74 -8.53 -3.97
CA ASN A 214 4.64 -7.86 -2.67
C ASN A 214 3.36 -8.28 -1.94
N SER A 215 3.51 -8.81 -0.73
CA SER A 215 2.40 -9.32 0.08
C SER A 215 1.73 -8.21 0.87
N ALA A 216 2.54 -7.30 1.43
CA ALA A 216 2.07 -6.11 2.13
C ALA A 216 3.13 -5.00 2.05
N THR A 217 2.72 -3.76 2.26
CA THR A 217 3.64 -2.64 2.51
C THR A 217 3.18 -1.94 3.78
N VAL A 218 4.04 -1.88 4.79
CA VAL A 218 3.71 -1.33 6.11
C VAL A 218 4.76 -0.29 6.47
N ASN A 219 4.33 0.92 6.85
CA ASN A 219 5.22 2.06 7.13
C ASN A 219 6.25 2.31 6.01
N GLY A 220 5.82 2.15 4.75
CA GLY A 220 6.69 2.34 3.60
C GLY A 220 7.67 1.19 3.31
N ASN A 221 7.67 0.10 4.09
CA ASN A 221 8.52 -1.05 3.87
C ASN A 221 7.73 -2.21 3.24
N PRO A 222 8.17 -2.76 2.10
CA PRO A 222 7.52 -3.91 1.46
C PRO A 222 7.91 -5.23 2.13
N TYR A 223 6.94 -6.15 2.16
CA TYR A 223 7.06 -7.50 2.68
C TYR A 223 6.77 -8.55 1.59
N TRP A 224 7.46 -9.67 1.66
CA TRP A 224 7.23 -10.84 0.81
C TRP A 224 7.22 -12.11 1.64
N VAL A 225 6.27 -12.99 1.37
CA VAL A 225 6.33 -14.35 1.90
C VAL A 225 7.47 -15.11 1.24
N VAL A 226 8.13 -16.00 1.97
CA VAL A 226 9.18 -16.89 1.49
C VAL A 226 8.87 -18.28 2.00
N ASN A 227 8.71 -19.23 1.07
CA ASN A 227 8.42 -20.61 1.44
C ASN A 227 9.72 -21.35 1.80
N GLY A 228 9.76 -21.97 2.98
CA GLY A 228 10.97 -22.65 3.48
C GLY A 228 11.36 -23.88 2.67
N ASN A 229 10.39 -24.59 2.08
CA ASN A 229 10.62 -25.86 1.40
C ASN A 229 10.10 -25.88 -0.05
N PRO A 230 10.92 -25.49 -1.04
CA PRO A 230 10.62 -25.83 -2.43
C PRO A 230 10.85 -27.34 -2.59
N TYR A 231 9.81 -28.07 -3.01
CA TYR A 231 9.79 -29.52 -3.27
C TYR A 231 10.93 -30.10 -4.14
N TRP A 232 11.85 -29.26 -4.65
CA TRP A 232 12.91 -29.57 -5.59
C TRP A 232 14.32 -29.32 -5.05
N VAL A 233 14.47 -28.69 -3.87
CA VAL A 233 15.77 -28.40 -3.25
C VAL A 233 16.01 -29.35 -2.07
N ARG A 234 16.80 -30.40 -2.31
CA ARG A 234 17.34 -31.21 -1.22
C ARG A 234 18.43 -30.38 -0.54
N ASN A 235 18.27 -30.07 0.76
CA ASN A 235 19.19 -29.35 1.66
C ASN A 235 18.93 -27.83 1.84
N VAL A 236 17.72 -27.42 2.22
CA VAL A 236 17.46 -26.09 2.81
C VAL A 236 17.21 -26.25 4.32
N GLU A 237 17.87 -25.43 5.15
CA GLU A 237 17.75 -25.49 6.62
C GLU A 237 16.46 -24.84 7.15
N ILE A 238 15.82 -23.97 6.36
CA ILE A 238 14.56 -23.32 6.71
C ILE A 238 13.42 -24.27 6.37
N LYS A 239 12.82 -24.91 7.38
CA LYS A 239 11.68 -25.81 7.18
C LYS A 239 10.33 -25.09 7.10
N ASP A 240 10.26 -23.87 7.63
CA ASP A 240 9.02 -23.11 7.79
C ASP A 240 8.96 -21.89 6.85
N ASP A 241 7.74 -21.43 6.58
CA ASP A 241 7.57 -20.21 5.78
C ASP A 241 7.94 -19.01 6.65
N VAL A 242 8.60 -18.02 6.04
CA VAL A 242 8.97 -16.77 6.73
C VAL A 242 8.47 -15.59 5.92
N LEU A 243 8.31 -14.45 6.58
CA LEU A 243 8.07 -13.19 5.88
C LEU A 243 9.41 -12.43 5.84
N ILE A 244 9.77 -11.85 4.70
CA ILE A 244 10.92 -10.95 4.61
C ILE A 244 10.45 -9.52 4.41
N CYS A 245 11.06 -8.60 5.14
CA CYS A 245 10.86 -7.17 5.04
C CYS A 245 12.10 -6.54 4.42
N PHE A 246 11.93 -5.59 3.50
CA PHE A 246 13.03 -4.72 3.09
C PHE A 246 12.90 -3.37 3.77
N ASP A 247 13.85 -3.05 4.63
CA ASP A 247 13.96 -1.76 5.30
C ASP A 247 14.46 -0.72 4.28
N MET A 248 13.57 0.17 3.83
CA MET A 248 13.84 1.13 2.77
C MET A 248 14.91 2.17 3.15
N SER A 249 15.04 2.48 4.44
CA SER A 249 16.00 3.45 4.95
C SER A 249 17.38 2.84 5.07
N LYS A 250 17.46 1.65 5.67
CA LYS A 250 18.74 0.96 5.89
C LYS A 250 19.21 0.15 4.69
N LEU A 251 18.33 -0.10 3.72
CA LEU A 251 18.57 -0.93 2.54
C LEU A 251 19.01 -2.37 2.88
N ILE A 252 18.44 -2.91 3.96
CA ILE A 252 18.69 -4.27 4.45
C ILE A 252 17.40 -5.07 4.49
N PHE A 253 17.53 -6.39 4.47
CA PHE A 253 16.41 -7.28 4.70
C PHE A 253 16.35 -7.76 6.14
N LYS A 254 15.13 -7.90 6.64
CA LYS A 254 14.82 -8.48 7.95
C LYS A 254 13.93 -9.69 7.76
N ILE A 255 14.18 -10.74 8.53
CA ILE A 255 13.32 -11.91 8.60
C ILE A 255 12.31 -11.68 9.71
N VAL A 256 11.03 -11.85 9.38
CA VAL A 256 9.90 -11.84 10.30
C VAL A 256 9.47 -13.30 10.49
N PRO A 257 9.66 -13.86 11.71
CA PRO A 257 9.27 -15.23 11.98
C PRO A 257 7.74 -15.38 11.93
N LEU A 258 7.27 -16.49 11.39
CA LEU A 258 5.84 -16.87 11.43
C LEU A 258 5.56 -17.94 12.49
N SER A 259 6.56 -18.35 13.28
CA SER A 259 6.49 -19.49 14.21
C SER A 259 5.50 -19.31 15.35
N SER A 260 5.25 -18.06 15.78
CA SER A 260 4.27 -17.76 16.83
C SER A 260 2.87 -17.49 16.28
N LEU A 261 2.71 -17.45 14.95
CA LEU A 261 1.40 -17.31 14.32
C LEU A 261 0.72 -18.67 14.37
N ASP A 262 -0.32 -18.81 15.18
CA ASP A 262 -1.02 -20.07 15.36
C ASP A 262 -2.02 -20.29 14.21
N TYR A 263 -1.61 -21.07 13.20
CA TYR A 263 -2.46 -21.43 12.08
C TYR A 263 -2.16 -22.81 11.50
N ASN A 264 -3.20 -23.48 11.00
CA ASN A 264 -3.14 -24.73 10.30
C ASN A 264 -3.07 -24.50 8.77
N LYS A 265 -1.88 -24.67 8.18
CA LYS A 265 -1.65 -24.53 6.73
C LYS A 265 -2.57 -25.39 5.85
N ALA A 266 -3.14 -26.48 6.37
CA ALA A 266 -4.02 -27.36 5.60
C ALA A 266 -5.46 -26.82 5.48
N GLU A 267 -5.89 -25.97 6.40
CA GLU A 267 -7.28 -25.53 6.55
C GLU A 267 -7.43 -24.00 6.50
N GLN A 268 -6.32 -23.27 6.63
CA GLN A 268 -6.31 -21.82 6.77
C GLN A 268 -5.35 -21.15 5.77
N ASN A 269 -5.77 -19.98 5.30
CA ASN A 269 -4.95 -19.09 4.47
C ASN A 269 -4.57 -17.84 5.26
N ILE A 270 -3.41 -17.24 4.94
CA ILE A 270 -2.96 -15.99 5.55
C ILE A 270 -2.91 -14.88 4.50
N GLU A 271 -3.46 -13.72 4.85
CA GLU A 271 -3.25 -12.47 4.13
C GLU A 271 -2.52 -11.48 5.03
N PHE A 272 -1.38 -10.96 4.57
CA PHE A 272 -0.64 -9.93 5.29
C PHE A 272 -1.16 -8.55 4.91
N VAL A 273 -1.32 -7.68 5.91
CA VAL A 273 -1.97 -6.37 5.75
C VAL A 273 -1.31 -5.31 6.62
N ASP A 274 -1.47 -4.04 6.26
CA ASP A 274 -1.17 -2.91 7.14
C ASP A 274 -2.37 -2.66 8.07
N LEU A 275 -2.18 -2.86 9.38
CA LEU A 275 -3.14 -2.55 10.43
C LEU A 275 -2.71 -1.28 11.16
N ASN A 276 -3.09 -0.13 10.61
CA ASN A 276 -2.84 1.19 11.21
C ASN A 276 -1.35 1.45 11.51
N GLY A 277 -0.46 1.10 10.58
CA GLY A 277 0.98 1.23 10.72
C GLY A 277 1.66 0.06 11.42
N SER A 278 0.92 -1.01 11.75
CA SER A 278 1.47 -2.25 12.28
C SER A 278 1.35 -3.37 11.25
N LEU A 279 2.32 -4.28 11.23
CA LEU A 279 2.22 -5.46 10.38
C LEU A 279 1.15 -6.39 10.95
N GLY A 280 0.16 -6.68 10.13
CA GLY A 280 -0.96 -7.56 10.48
C GLY A 280 -1.02 -8.80 9.61
N ALA A 281 -1.68 -9.83 10.14
CA ALA A 281 -2.04 -11.03 9.42
C ALA A 281 -3.52 -11.36 9.67
N LEU A 282 -4.24 -11.67 8.58
CA LEU A 282 -5.59 -12.21 8.61
C LEU A 282 -5.50 -13.71 8.36
N VAL A 283 -5.75 -14.52 9.39
CA VAL A 283 -5.80 -15.97 9.32
C VAL A 283 -7.23 -16.37 9.06
N VAL A 284 -7.52 -16.84 7.84
CA VAL A 284 -8.88 -17.13 7.37
C VAL A 284 -9.14 -18.63 7.42
N THR A 285 -10.17 -19.03 8.17
CA THR A 285 -10.59 -20.43 8.31
C THR A 285 -11.74 -20.76 7.38
N TRP A 286 -11.63 -21.89 6.71
CA TRP A 286 -12.60 -22.37 5.73
C TRP A 286 -13.34 -23.59 6.25
N GLU A 287 -14.66 -23.59 6.09
CA GLU A 287 -15.46 -24.78 6.33
C GLU A 287 -15.66 -25.53 5.01
N ASN A 288 -15.17 -26.77 4.96
CA ASN A 288 -15.19 -27.67 3.80
C ASN A 288 -14.62 -27.05 2.52
N GLY A 289 -13.76 -26.03 2.64
CA GLY A 289 -13.18 -25.31 1.50
C GLY A 289 -14.17 -24.44 0.71
N GLU A 290 -15.43 -24.32 1.15
CA GLU A 290 -16.48 -23.61 0.40
C GLU A 290 -16.86 -22.25 1.00
N ARG A 291 -16.76 -22.10 2.33
CA ARG A 291 -17.16 -20.87 3.03
C ARG A 291 -16.14 -20.46 4.06
N VAL A 292 -15.89 -19.15 4.16
CA VAL A 292 -15.16 -18.58 5.30
C VAL A 292 -16.05 -18.69 6.53
N GLU A 293 -15.58 -19.38 7.56
CA GLU A 293 -16.31 -19.55 8.82
C GLU A 293 -16.06 -18.37 9.76
N TYR A 294 -14.79 -18.05 9.94
CA TYR A 294 -14.27 -16.94 10.71
C TYR A 294 -12.88 -16.57 10.20
N PHE A 295 -12.38 -15.42 10.63
CA PHE A 295 -10.97 -15.11 10.50
C PHE A 295 -10.45 -14.45 11.77
N ASP A 296 -9.19 -14.71 12.07
CA ASP A 296 -8.47 -14.11 13.17
C ASP A 296 -7.54 -13.03 12.66
N THR A 297 -7.53 -11.90 13.35
CA THR A 297 -6.57 -10.83 13.08
C THR A 297 -5.45 -10.89 14.09
N TRP A 298 -4.22 -10.91 13.59
CA TRP A 298 -2.99 -10.93 14.35
C TRP A 298 -2.18 -9.68 14.06
N VAL A 299 -1.45 -9.21 15.07
CA VAL A 299 -0.53 -8.08 14.97
C VAL A 299 0.86 -8.57 15.35
N PHE A 300 1.86 -8.18 14.56
CA PHE A 300 3.26 -8.49 14.83
C PHE A 300 3.90 -7.38 15.67
N ASP A 301 4.56 -7.79 16.75
CA ASP A 301 5.40 -6.92 17.57
C ASP A 301 6.86 -7.07 17.10
N ASP A 302 7.43 -5.99 16.55
CA ASP A 302 8.82 -5.98 16.06
C ASP A 302 9.85 -5.96 17.21
N GLY A 303 9.48 -5.54 18.42
CA GLY A 303 10.37 -5.55 19.58
C GLY A 303 10.54 -6.97 20.14
N GLU A 304 9.43 -7.65 20.36
CA GLU A 304 9.39 -9.01 20.91
C GLU A 304 9.52 -10.11 19.83
N GLN A 305 9.40 -9.74 18.54
CA GLN A 305 9.43 -10.66 17.39
C GLN A 305 8.35 -11.76 17.47
N ILE A 306 7.15 -11.40 17.95
CA ILE A 306 6.02 -12.32 18.13
C ILE A 306 4.72 -11.77 17.50
N TRP A 307 3.88 -12.71 17.08
CA TRP A 307 2.51 -12.47 16.65
C TRP A 307 1.56 -12.62 17.83
N THR A 308 0.71 -11.62 18.03
CA THR A 308 -0.35 -11.66 19.05
C THR A 308 -1.71 -11.60 18.39
N LYS A 309 -2.61 -12.52 18.77
CA LYS A 309 -3.99 -12.52 18.31
C LYS A 309 -4.71 -11.31 18.90
N SER A 310 -5.19 -10.43 18.03
CA SER A 310 -5.87 -9.19 18.42
C SER A 310 -7.37 -9.41 18.62
N HIS A 311 -8.04 -9.97 17.61
CA HIS A 311 -9.48 -10.21 17.63
C HIS A 311 -9.86 -11.34 16.69
N CYS A 312 -10.97 -12.02 17.01
CA CYS A 312 -11.59 -13.02 16.16
C CYS A 312 -12.88 -12.43 15.59
N VAL A 313 -13.06 -12.54 14.28
CA VAL A 313 -14.27 -12.11 13.60
C VAL A 313 -15.03 -13.35 13.13
N GLY A 314 -16.04 -13.74 13.91
CA GLY A 314 -16.71 -15.05 13.79
C GLY A 314 -18.17 -15.06 13.31
N THR A 315 -18.57 -16.26 12.88
CA THR A 315 -19.84 -16.72 12.28
C THR A 315 -20.28 -15.93 11.05
N ILE A 316 -19.44 -15.97 10.03
CA ILE A 316 -19.80 -15.46 8.72
C ILE A 316 -20.72 -16.48 8.03
N LYS A 317 -22.02 -16.17 7.94
CA LYS A 317 -23.01 -17.03 7.26
C LYS A 317 -23.03 -16.88 5.74
N ALA A 318 -22.21 -16.00 5.18
CA ALA A 318 -22.14 -15.76 3.74
C ALA A 318 -21.04 -16.62 3.09
N LYS A 319 -21.32 -17.16 1.89
CA LYS A 319 -20.28 -17.78 1.07
C LYS A 319 -19.31 -16.69 0.61
N MET A 320 -18.09 -16.71 1.11
CA MET A 320 -17.01 -15.80 0.73
C MET A 320 -15.94 -16.59 -0.01
N ASP A 321 -15.35 -15.98 -1.03
CA ASP A 321 -14.28 -16.56 -1.85
C ASP A 321 -12.89 -16.02 -1.48
N ARG A 322 -12.82 -14.83 -0.86
CA ARG A 322 -11.57 -14.30 -0.29
C ARG A 322 -11.86 -13.17 0.69
N VAL A 323 -11.05 -13.04 1.74
CA VAL A 323 -10.96 -11.81 2.55
C VAL A 323 -9.71 -11.07 2.12
N PHE A 324 -9.81 -9.76 1.89
CA PHE A 324 -8.64 -8.97 1.49
C PHE A 324 -8.05 -8.21 2.67
N ARG A 325 -8.89 -7.58 3.49
CA ARG A 325 -8.43 -6.63 4.51
C ARG A 325 -9.52 -6.19 5.49
N SER A 326 -9.08 -5.67 6.63
CA SER A 326 -9.90 -4.91 7.58
C SER A 326 -9.82 -3.40 7.29
N LEU A 327 -10.93 -2.71 7.49
CA LEU A 327 -11.12 -1.27 7.39
C LEU A 327 -10.83 -0.62 8.75
N LYS A 328 -10.59 0.69 8.75
CA LYS A 328 -10.28 1.47 9.97
C LYS A 328 -11.44 1.50 10.96
N ASP A 329 -12.66 1.29 10.48
CA ASP A 329 -13.86 1.18 11.29
C ASP A 329 -14.19 -0.27 11.70
N GLY A 330 -13.28 -1.22 11.45
CA GLY A 330 -13.42 -2.63 11.82
C GLY A 330 -14.19 -3.48 10.81
N ARG A 331 -14.84 -2.87 9.80
CA ARG A 331 -15.47 -3.61 8.70
C ARG A 331 -14.43 -4.33 7.85
N VAL A 332 -14.86 -5.28 7.02
CA VAL A 332 -13.97 -6.18 6.27
C VAL A 332 -14.32 -6.11 4.80
N LEU A 333 -13.31 -5.99 3.93
CA LEU A 333 -13.51 -6.13 2.49
C LEU A 333 -13.12 -7.52 2.03
N GLY A 334 -13.96 -8.12 1.20
CA GLY A 334 -13.71 -9.42 0.60
C GLY A 334 -14.37 -9.58 -0.76
N LYS A 335 -14.23 -10.78 -1.33
CA LYS A 335 -14.82 -11.21 -2.60
C LYS A 335 -15.85 -12.31 -2.35
N LEU A 336 -17.02 -12.19 -2.97
CA LEU A 336 -18.02 -13.26 -3.07
C LEU A 336 -17.71 -14.21 -4.23
N PRO A 337 -18.18 -15.47 -4.23
CA PRO A 337 -17.95 -16.44 -5.30
C PRO A 337 -18.38 -16.00 -6.71
N ASN A 338 -19.34 -15.08 -6.80
CA ASN A 338 -19.81 -14.49 -8.05
C ASN A 338 -18.86 -13.39 -8.61
N GLY A 339 -17.73 -13.11 -7.95
CA GLY A 339 -16.76 -12.09 -8.32
C GLY A 339 -17.11 -10.67 -7.86
N GLU A 340 -18.10 -10.54 -6.97
CA GLU A 340 -18.51 -9.26 -6.37
C GLU A 340 -17.64 -8.89 -5.17
N LEU A 341 -17.22 -7.63 -5.11
CA LEU A 341 -16.61 -7.06 -3.92
C LEU A 341 -17.71 -6.82 -2.89
N PHE A 342 -17.49 -7.24 -1.64
CA PHE A 342 -18.41 -6.99 -0.54
C PHE A 342 -17.70 -6.31 0.62
N MET A 343 -18.52 -5.73 1.50
CA MET A 343 -18.12 -5.24 2.81
C MET A 343 -18.90 -5.96 3.89
N PHE A 344 -18.21 -6.47 4.90
CA PHE A 344 -18.80 -7.18 6.03
C PHE A 344 -18.60 -6.39 7.31
N ASP A 345 -19.68 -6.20 8.05
CA ASP A 345 -19.67 -5.54 9.34
C ASP A 345 -19.72 -6.60 10.45
N SER A 346 -18.67 -6.64 11.27
CA SER A 346 -18.50 -7.67 12.28
C SER A 346 -19.47 -7.54 13.46
N GLU A 347 -19.99 -6.35 13.72
CA GLU A 347 -20.92 -6.06 14.82
C GLU A 347 -22.35 -6.45 14.42
N THR A 348 -22.80 -5.99 13.26
CA THR A 348 -24.15 -6.24 12.74
C THR A 348 -24.28 -7.60 12.04
N LYS A 349 -23.15 -8.23 11.69
CA LYS A 349 -23.07 -9.44 10.86
C LYS A 349 -23.66 -9.26 9.46
N PHE A 350 -23.83 -8.02 9.02
CA PHE A 350 -24.39 -7.71 7.71
C PHE A 350 -23.31 -7.79 6.62
N VAL A 351 -23.67 -8.39 5.48
CA VAL A 351 -22.84 -8.42 4.26
C VAL A 351 -23.47 -7.51 3.24
N GLU A 352 -22.74 -6.47 2.86
CA GLU A 352 -23.13 -5.52 1.84
C GLU A 352 -22.38 -5.81 0.53
N GLY A 353 -23.07 -6.26 -0.50
CA GLY A 353 -22.53 -6.32 -1.86
C GLY A 353 -22.29 -4.92 -2.42
N LEU A 354 -21.13 -4.70 -3.04
CA LEU A 354 -20.75 -3.41 -3.61
C LEU A 354 -20.90 -3.41 -5.13
N PHE A 355 -19.97 -4.04 -5.85
CA PHE A 355 -19.99 -4.11 -7.30
C PHE A 355 -19.20 -5.32 -7.81
N ASN A 356 -19.59 -5.82 -8.98
CA ASN A 356 -18.91 -6.94 -9.63
C ASN A 356 -17.59 -6.49 -10.27
N VAL A 357 -16.50 -7.13 -9.87
CA VAL A 357 -15.15 -6.89 -10.42
C VAL A 357 -14.78 -8.00 -11.40
N GLY A 358 -15.18 -9.23 -11.09
CA GLY A 358 -14.81 -10.46 -11.80
C GLY A 358 -14.07 -11.44 -10.87
N HIS A 359 -13.63 -12.56 -11.42
CA HIS A 359 -13.04 -13.64 -10.61
C HIS A 359 -11.66 -13.30 -10.04
N ASP A 360 -10.79 -12.63 -10.82
CA ASP A 360 -9.41 -12.34 -10.40
C ASP A 360 -9.18 -10.84 -10.25
N PHE A 361 -8.98 -10.40 -9.01
CA PHE A 361 -8.56 -9.03 -8.74
C PHE A 361 -7.73 -8.91 -7.46
N LYS A 362 -6.93 -7.84 -7.40
CA LYS A 362 -6.16 -7.42 -6.21
C LYS A 362 -6.69 -6.09 -5.69
N ILE A 363 -6.53 -5.84 -4.40
CA ILE A 363 -6.88 -4.57 -3.76
C ILE A 363 -5.64 -3.94 -3.13
N CYS A 364 -5.53 -2.62 -3.20
CA CYS A 364 -4.43 -1.86 -2.62
C CYS A 364 -4.95 -0.63 -1.85
N ASP A 365 -4.34 -0.38 -0.68
CA ASP A 365 -4.21 0.92 0.00
C ASP A 365 -4.17 2.12 -0.95
N TYR A 366 -5.19 2.98 -1.00
CA TYR A 366 -5.04 4.21 -1.76
C TYR A 366 -5.67 5.43 -1.10
N THR A 367 -4.81 6.34 -0.69
CA THR A 367 -5.21 7.70 -0.30
C THR A 367 -4.71 8.65 -1.38
N ALA A 368 -5.61 9.41 -2.01
CA ALA A 368 -5.22 10.41 -2.99
C ALA A 368 -4.26 11.42 -2.37
N SER A 369 -3.20 11.79 -3.08
CA SER A 369 -2.21 12.76 -2.59
C SER A 369 -1.80 13.77 -3.66
N LEU A 370 -1.23 14.87 -3.20
CA LEU A 370 -0.56 15.88 -4.01
C LEU A 370 0.91 15.53 -4.31
N ALA A 371 1.34 14.28 -4.04
CA ALA A 371 2.71 13.86 -4.26
C ALA A 371 3.10 13.99 -5.74
N CYS A 372 4.14 14.75 -6.01
CA CYS A 372 4.63 15.02 -7.35
C CYS A 372 6.15 14.88 -7.35
N ILE A 373 6.65 13.85 -8.03
CA ILE A 373 8.08 13.58 -8.11
C ILE A 373 8.69 14.19 -9.37
N GLN A 374 9.98 14.46 -9.34
CA GLN A 374 10.69 15.00 -10.49
C GLN A 374 10.63 14.05 -11.69
N GLY A 375 10.32 14.60 -12.87
CA GLY A 375 10.19 13.84 -14.13
C GLY A 375 8.82 13.20 -14.36
N MET A 376 7.83 13.46 -13.50
CA MET A 376 6.44 13.10 -13.80
C MET A 376 5.85 13.99 -14.89
N GLU A 377 5.19 13.36 -15.85
CA GLU A 377 4.53 14.02 -16.97
C GLU A 377 3.03 13.78 -16.94
N LYS A 378 2.26 14.72 -17.51
CA LYS A 378 0.80 14.60 -17.63
C LYS A 378 0.45 13.47 -18.56
N MET A 379 -0.45 12.58 -18.12
CA MET A 379 -0.90 11.47 -18.97
C MET A 379 -1.65 12.03 -20.19
N THR A 380 -1.10 11.82 -21.39
CA THR A 380 -1.79 12.06 -22.66
C THR A 380 -2.57 10.81 -23.04
N LEU A 381 -3.87 10.79 -22.71
CA LEU A 381 -4.78 9.76 -23.21
C LEU A 381 -5.03 10.02 -24.70
N ARG A 382 -4.48 9.17 -25.59
CA ARG A 382 -4.90 9.19 -26.99
C ARG A 382 -6.34 8.69 -27.03
N LYS A 383 -7.30 9.60 -27.25
CA LYS A 383 -8.72 9.26 -27.44
C LYS A 383 -8.84 8.11 -28.45
N ARG A 384 -9.68 7.12 -28.14
CA ARG A 384 -10.10 6.08 -29.09
C ARG A 384 -10.60 6.77 -30.36
N ARG A 385 -9.99 6.50 -31.51
CA ARG A 385 -10.73 6.63 -32.77
C ARG A 385 -11.78 5.54 -32.73
N HIS A 386 -13.04 5.95 -32.63
CA HIS A 386 -14.19 5.05 -32.69
C HIS A 386 -14.27 4.37 -34.05
#